data_AF-A0A712CV00-F1
#
_entry.id   AF-A0A712CV00-F1
#
_cell.length_a   1.000
_cell.length_b   1.000
_cell.length_c   1.000
_cell.angle_alpha   90.00
_cell.angle_beta   90.00
_cell.angle_gamma   90.00
#
_symmetry.space_group_name_H-M   'P 1'
#
loop_
_entity.id
_entity.type
_entity.pdbx_description
1 polymer ?
#
loop_
_entity_poly.entity_id
_entity_poly.type
_entity_poly.pdbx_seq_one_letter_code
_entity_poly.pdbx_strand_id
1 'polypeptide(L)'
;LYFLLMPKLGEEDRQRRLYGLPFALIAGGCVGFYDGFFGPAAGSFYALAFVTLCGYNLAKSTAHAKVLNATSNVGGLLLFIIGGKVIWATGFVMLVGQFLGARMGSRLVLSKGQKLIRPMIVIVSAVMSARLLYDSHGQEILHWLGMN
;
A
#
# COMPACT_ATOMS: atom_id res chain seq x y z
N LEU A 1 -26.62 -7.93 20.63
CA LEU A 1 -25.81 -8.67 21.63
C LEU A 1 -24.42 -9.08 21.11
N TYR A 2 -24.27 -9.58 19.88
CA TYR A 2 -22.95 -9.91 19.31
C TYR A 2 -21.98 -8.70 19.16
N PHE A 3 -22.50 -7.51 18.83
CA PHE A 3 -21.72 -6.26 18.81
C PHE A 3 -21.34 -5.72 20.19
N LEU A 4 -22.01 -6.19 21.25
CA LEU A 4 -21.75 -5.79 22.63
C LEU A 4 -20.69 -6.69 23.31
N LEU A 5 -20.55 -7.93 22.78
CA LEU A 5 -19.59 -8.94 23.23
C LEU A 5 -18.38 -9.09 22.30
N MET A 6 -18.27 -8.30 21.23
CA MET A 6 -17.03 -8.25 20.46
C MET A 6 -15.95 -7.68 21.39
N PRO A 7 -14.91 -8.45 21.75
CA PRO A 7 -13.78 -7.90 22.47
C PRO A 7 -13.24 -6.78 21.58
N LYS A 8 -13.03 -5.60 22.17
CA LYS A 8 -12.47 -4.45 21.49
C LYS A 8 -11.09 -4.84 20.94
N LEU A 9 -11.04 -5.32 19.71
CA LEU A 9 -9.80 -5.47 18.95
C LEU A 9 -9.25 -4.05 18.74
N GLY A 10 -8.42 -3.59 19.68
CA GLY A 10 -7.73 -2.31 19.52
C GLY A 10 -7.53 -1.45 20.76
N GLU A 11 -7.61 -1.97 22.00
CA GLU A 11 -7.31 -1.14 23.19
C GLU A 11 -6.15 -1.61 24.08
N GLU A 12 -5.66 -2.86 23.95
CA GLU A 12 -4.53 -3.31 24.76
C GLU A 12 -3.23 -3.45 23.94
N ASP A 13 -2.21 -2.66 24.31
CA ASP A 13 -0.83 -2.88 23.87
C ASP A 13 -0.38 -4.26 24.40
N ARG A 14 -0.40 -5.29 23.55
CA ARG A 14 0.01 -6.65 23.91
C ARG A 14 1.54 -6.70 24.01
N GLN A 15 2.04 -7.53 24.93
CA GLN A 15 3.46 -7.58 25.29
C GLN A 15 4.43 -7.55 24.09
N ARG A 16 5.30 -6.53 24.12
CA ARG A 16 6.42 -6.31 23.19
C ARG A 16 7.32 -7.55 23.14
N ARG A 17 7.36 -8.24 22.00
CA ARG A 17 8.19 -9.44 21.83
C ARG A 17 9.61 -9.15 21.35
N LEU A 18 9.85 -8.08 20.59
CA LEU A 18 11.17 -7.78 20.01
C LEU A 18 11.59 -6.31 20.17
N TYR A 19 12.82 -6.13 20.66
CA TYR A 19 13.50 -4.83 20.80
C TYR A 19 14.06 -4.35 19.45
N GLY A 20 14.27 -3.04 19.30
CA GLY A 20 14.47 -2.33 18.02
C GLY A 20 15.45 -2.94 17.00
N LEU A 21 16.66 -3.35 17.38
CA LEU A 21 17.72 -3.81 16.48
C LEU A 21 17.35 -5.06 15.65
N PRO A 22 16.93 -6.20 16.25
CA PRO A 22 16.52 -7.37 15.49
C PRO A 22 15.25 -7.14 14.65
N PHE A 23 14.34 -6.28 15.08
CA PHE A 23 13.19 -5.87 14.27
C PHE A 23 13.62 -5.06 13.04
N ALA A 24 14.53 -4.10 13.20
CA ALA A 24 15.04 -3.30 12.10
C ALA A 24 15.82 -4.16 11.08
N LEU A 25 16.58 -5.15 11.55
CA LEU A 25 17.35 -6.05 10.68
C LEU A 25 16.46 -7.00 9.88
N ILE A 26 15.47 -7.63 10.54
CA ILE A 26 14.63 -8.65 9.89
C ILE A 26 13.44 -7.99 9.19
N ALA A 27 12.60 -7.26 9.93
CA ALA A 27 11.41 -6.65 9.35
C ALA A 27 11.77 -5.43 8.49
N GLY A 28 12.65 -4.54 8.97
CA GLY A 28 13.11 -3.40 8.18
C GLY A 28 13.90 -3.83 6.94
N GLY A 29 14.80 -4.81 7.07
CA GLY A 29 15.59 -5.34 5.96
C GLY A 29 14.76 -6.10 4.92
N CYS A 30 13.99 -7.11 5.34
CA CYS A 30 13.20 -7.91 4.39
C CYS A 30 12.06 -7.11 3.75
N VAL A 31 11.33 -6.30 4.53
CA VAL A 31 10.24 -5.48 3.97
C VAL A 31 10.81 -4.31 3.16
N GLY A 32 11.95 -3.74 3.56
CA GLY A 32 12.63 -2.71 2.77
C GLY A 32 13.16 -3.23 1.43
N PHE A 33 13.68 -4.45 1.39
CA PHE A 33 14.05 -5.09 0.14
C PHE A 33 12.83 -5.34 -0.76
N TYR A 34 11.73 -5.83 -0.19
CA TYR A 34 10.46 -6.02 -0.91
C TYR A 34 9.89 -4.69 -1.45
N ASP A 35 9.95 -3.63 -0.65
CA ASP A 35 9.52 -2.29 -1.01
C ASP A 35 10.36 -1.72 -2.16
N GLY A 36 11.68 -1.93 -2.14
CA GLY A 36 12.57 -1.50 -3.21
C GLY A 36 12.39 -2.25 -4.54
N PHE A 37 12.00 -3.53 -4.50
CA PHE A 37 11.83 -4.35 -5.71
C PHE A 37 10.41 -4.29 -6.27
N PHE A 38 9.40 -4.54 -5.44
CA PHE A 38 8.00 -4.53 -5.85
C PHE A 38 7.41 -3.14 -5.65
N GLY A 39 7.35 -2.64 -4.42
CA GLY A 39 6.74 -1.35 -4.04
C GLY A 39 5.26 -1.39 -3.60
N PRO A 40 4.31 -2.06 -4.29
CA PRO A 40 2.93 -2.11 -3.83
C PRO A 40 2.80 -2.88 -2.52
N ALA A 41 1.89 -2.43 -1.66
CA ALA A 41 1.57 -3.04 -0.37
C ALA A 41 2.69 -3.03 0.70
N ALA A 42 3.86 -2.45 0.44
CA ALA A 42 4.95 -2.36 1.42
C ALA A 42 4.53 -1.72 2.74
N GLY A 43 3.78 -0.61 2.70
CA GLY A 43 3.22 0.04 3.90
C GLY A 43 2.31 -0.87 4.74
N SER A 44 1.55 -1.76 4.10
CA SER A 44 0.72 -2.76 4.79
C SER A 44 1.57 -3.86 5.43
N PHE A 45 2.64 -4.28 4.75
CA PHE A 45 3.60 -5.24 5.31
C PHE A 45 4.37 -4.65 6.50
N TYR A 46 4.78 -3.38 6.43
CA TYR A 46 5.36 -2.68 7.58
C TYR A 46 4.38 -2.60 8.75
N ALA A 47 3.10 -2.25 8.49
CA ALA A 47 2.09 -2.18 9.54
C ALA A 47 1.85 -3.55 10.19
N LEU A 48 1.77 -4.61 9.37
CA LEU A 48 1.63 -5.98 9.84
C LEU A 48 2.85 -6.40 10.67
N ALA A 49 4.06 -6.08 10.22
CA ALA A 49 5.29 -6.36 10.97
C ALA A 49 5.29 -5.66 12.33
N PHE A 50 4.88 -4.38 12.41
CA PHE A 50 4.78 -3.66 13.68
C PHE A 50 3.71 -4.25 14.62
N VAL A 51 2.57 -4.70 14.08
CA VAL A 51 1.52 -5.36 14.88
C VAL A 51 1.99 -6.73 15.39
N THR A 52 2.61 -7.56 14.55
CA THR A 52 2.98 -8.94 14.91
C THR A 52 4.24 -9.03 15.76
N LEU A 53 5.23 -8.17 15.53
CA LEU A 53 6.54 -8.25 16.20
C LEU A 53 6.67 -7.27 17.37
N CYS A 54 6.11 -6.07 17.27
CA CYS A 54 6.18 -5.06 18.35
C CYS A 54 4.93 -5.03 19.26
N GLY A 55 3.85 -5.74 18.90
CA GLY A 55 2.62 -5.80 19.71
C GLY A 55 1.86 -4.46 19.79
N TYR A 56 2.23 -3.49 18.94
CA TYR A 56 1.61 -2.17 18.93
C TYR A 56 0.16 -2.26 18.46
N ASN A 57 -0.70 -1.47 19.11
CA ASN A 57 -2.06 -1.24 18.65
C ASN A 57 -2.07 -0.84 17.15
N LEU A 58 -3.07 -1.34 16.40
CA LEU A 58 -3.20 -1.16 14.95
C LEU A 58 -3.04 0.30 14.51
N ALA A 59 -3.53 1.25 15.33
CA ALA A 59 -3.36 2.67 15.10
C ALA A 59 -1.88 3.13 15.18
N LYS A 60 -1.15 2.74 16.23
CA LYS A 60 0.29 3.07 16.39
C LYS A 60 1.14 2.40 15.31
N SER A 61 0.87 1.12 15.01
CA SER A 61 1.57 0.36 13.97
C SER A 61 1.41 0.98 12.59
N THR A 62 0.20 1.42 12.25
CA THR A 62 -0.07 2.07 10.96
C THR A 62 0.64 3.43 10.85
N ALA A 63 0.72 4.18 11.94
CA ALA A 63 1.45 5.44 11.97
C ALA A 63 2.95 5.23 11.73
N HIS A 64 3.58 4.31 12.46
CA HIS A 64 5.00 3.98 12.28
C HIS A 64 5.30 3.39 10.91
N ALA A 65 4.43 2.53 10.39
CA ALA A 65 4.57 1.95 9.06
C ALA A 65 4.52 3.00 7.94
N LYS A 66 3.64 4.00 8.06
CA LYS A 66 3.60 5.12 7.10
C LYS A 66 4.89 5.93 7.10
N VAL A 67 5.46 6.19 8.28
CA VAL A 67 6.74 6.90 8.38
C VAL A 67 7.86 6.06 7.77
N LEU A 68 7.91 4.76 8.08
CA LEU A 68 8.95 3.88 7.55
C LEU A 68 8.86 3.73 6.02
N ASN A 69 7.65 3.59 5.50
CA ASN A 69 7.38 3.57 4.06
C ASN A 69 7.75 4.90 3.37
N ALA A 70 7.55 6.04 4.05
CA ALA A 70 8.02 7.32 3.53
C ALA A 70 9.55 7.38 3.50
N THR A 71 10.21 6.94 4.56
CA THR A 71 11.68 6.91 4.65
C THR A 71 12.30 5.99 3.60
N SER A 72 11.74 4.80 3.37
CA SER A 72 12.23 3.87 2.34
C SER A 72 12.08 4.45 0.92
N ASN A 73 10.94 5.05 0.61
CA ASN A 73 10.72 5.73 -0.67
C ASN A 73 11.65 6.95 -0.86
N VAL A 74 11.88 7.75 0.19
CA VAL A 74 12.86 8.86 0.15
C VAL A 74 14.29 8.33 -0.02
N GLY A 75 14.64 7.23 0.66
CA GLY A 75 15.92 6.55 0.47
C GLY A 75 16.10 6.08 -0.97
N GLY A 76 15.07 5.45 -1.56
CA GLY A 76 15.05 5.08 -2.97
C GLY A 76 15.23 6.29 -3.89
N LEU A 77 14.51 7.38 -3.65
CA LEU A 77 14.65 8.63 -4.41
C LEU A 77 16.09 9.17 -4.34
N LEU A 78 16.70 9.23 -3.16
CA LEU A 78 18.09 9.68 -2.99
C LEU A 78 19.07 8.78 -3.76
N LEU A 79 18.88 7.46 -3.70
CA LEU A 79 19.70 6.52 -4.48
C LEU A 79 19.54 6.73 -5.98
N PHE A 80 18.33 6.99 -6.47
CA PHE A 80 18.11 7.33 -7.88
C PHE A 80 18.73 8.68 -8.27
N ILE A 81 18.69 9.69 -7.38
CA ILE A 81 19.34 10.99 -7.59
C ILE A 81 20.85 10.80 -7.73
N ILE A 82 21.47 10.06 -6.81
CA ILE A 82 22.91 9.76 -6.84
C ILE A 82 23.27 8.93 -8.09
N GLY A 83 22.40 7.98 -8.47
CA GLY A 83 22.57 7.17 -9.67
C GLY A 83 22.31 7.90 -10.99
N GLY A 84 21.95 9.19 -10.97
CA GLY A 84 21.73 10.02 -12.16
C GLY A 84 20.53 9.61 -13.02
N LYS A 85 19.66 8.71 -12.53
CA LYS A 85 18.51 8.18 -13.30
C LYS A 85 17.19 8.92 -13.01
N VAL A 86 17.26 10.12 -12.41
CA VAL A 86 16.07 10.91 -12.08
C VAL A 86 15.72 11.86 -13.23
N ILE A 87 14.53 11.65 -13.77
CA ILE A 87 13.91 12.58 -14.72
C ILE A 87 13.13 13.62 -13.91
N TRP A 88 13.78 14.76 -13.63
CA TRP A 88 13.23 15.83 -12.79
C TRP A 88 11.88 16.37 -13.29
N ALA A 89 11.72 16.49 -14.61
CA ALA A 89 10.45 16.94 -15.21
C ALA A 89 9.30 15.99 -14.84
N THR A 90 9.47 14.69 -15.06
CA THR A 90 8.48 13.67 -14.69
C THR A 90 8.26 13.63 -13.18
N GLY A 91 9.33 13.75 -12.38
CA GLY A 91 9.25 13.81 -10.92
C GLY A 91 8.36 14.95 -10.42
N PHE A 92 8.51 16.15 -10.99
CA PHE A 92 7.69 17.30 -10.61
C PHE A 92 6.23 17.14 -11.02
N VAL A 93 5.96 16.65 -12.24
CA VAL A 93 4.60 16.35 -12.70
C VAL A 93 3.93 15.31 -11.80
N MET A 94 4.67 14.26 -11.44
CA MET A 94 4.19 13.20 -10.57
C MET A 94 3.93 13.71 -9.14
N LEU A 95 4.77 14.61 -8.62
CA LEU A 95 4.57 15.25 -7.31
C LEU A 95 3.28 16.07 -7.30
N VAL A 96 3.09 16.95 -8.28
CA VAL A 96 1.88 17.79 -8.39
C VAL A 96 0.63 16.92 -8.55
N GLY A 97 0.69 15.91 -9.42
CA GLY A 97 -0.41 14.97 -9.64
C GLY A 97 -0.79 14.19 -8.38
N GLN A 98 0.20 13.66 -7.66
CA GLN A 98 -0.03 12.97 -6.39
C GLN A 98 -0.61 13.91 -5.32
N PHE A 99 -0.13 15.16 -5.25
CA PHE A 99 -0.64 16.14 -4.29
C PHE A 99 -2.10 16.51 -4.55
N LEU A 100 -2.45 16.83 -5.80
CA LEU A 100 -3.83 17.12 -6.20
C LEU A 100 -4.73 15.91 -5.97
N GLY A 101 -4.29 14.71 -6.40
CA GLY A 101 -5.03 13.47 -6.24
C GLY A 101 -5.29 13.13 -4.76
N ALA A 102 -4.27 13.25 -3.90
CA ALA A 102 -4.42 13.02 -2.46
C ALA A 102 -5.39 14.03 -1.82
N ARG A 103 -5.34 15.30 -2.23
CA ARG A 103 -6.23 16.35 -1.70
C ARG A 103 -7.68 16.15 -2.15
N MET A 104 -7.91 15.83 -3.42
CA MET A 104 -9.25 15.56 -3.96
C MET A 104 -9.82 14.25 -3.40
N GLY A 105 -9.03 13.18 -3.40
CA GLY A 105 -9.43 11.87 -2.89
C GLY A 105 -9.79 11.91 -1.40
N SER A 106 -8.95 12.55 -0.57
CA SER A 106 -9.26 12.71 0.85
C SER A 106 -10.55 13.51 1.09
N ARG A 107 -10.78 14.61 0.36
CA ARG A 107 -12.03 15.39 0.43
C ARG A 107 -13.25 14.59 -0.01
N LEU A 108 -13.15 13.80 -1.07
CA LEU A 108 -14.23 12.94 -1.55
C LEU A 108 -14.58 11.83 -0.55
N VAL A 109 -13.56 11.22 0.06
CA VAL A 109 -13.74 10.21 1.11
C VAL A 109 -14.37 10.80 2.37
N LEU A 110 -13.91 11.97 2.81
CA LEU A 110 -14.45 12.65 3.99
C LEU A 110 -15.90 13.14 3.78
N SER A 111 -16.26 13.56 2.56
CA SER A 111 -17.61 14.08 2.26
C SER A 111 -18.64 13.00 1.95
N LYS A 112 -18.28 11.94 1.22
CA LYS A 112 -19.21 10.87 0.79
C LYS A 112 -19.05 9.55 1.55
N GLY A 113 -18.05 9.43 2.40
CA GLY A 113 -17.83 8.29 3.29
C GLY A 113 -17.70 6.94 2.57
N GLN A 114 -18.04 5.86 3.29
CA GLN A 114 -17.97 4.49 2.78
C GLN A 114 -18.85 4.23 1.53
N LYS A 115 -19.88 5.05 1.29
CA LYS A 115 -20.82 4.87 0.16
C LYS A 115 -20.14 5.06 -1.20
N LEU A 116 -19.05 5.82 -1.26
CA LEU A 116 -18.25 6.01 -2.48
C LEU A 116 -17.13 4.96 -2.63
N ILE A 117 -16.51 4.55 -1.51
CA ILE A 117 -15.36 3.64 -1.52
C ILE A 117 -15.76 2.25 -2.03
N ARG A 118 -16.88 1.71 -1.54
CA ARG A 118 -17.32 0.35 -1.83
C ARG A 118 -17.56 0.10 -3.33
N PRO A 119 -18.36 0.91 -4.06
CA PRO A 119 -18.55 0.69 -5.49
C PRO A 119 -17.26 0.95 -6.30
N MET A 120 -16.42 1.90 -5.87
CA MET A 120 -15.15 2.18 -6.57
C MET A 120 -14.22 0.97 -6.57
N ILE A 121 -14.08 0.27 -5.44
CA ILE A 121 -13.28 -0.96 -5.36
C ILE A 121 -13.82 -2.02 -6.31
N VAL A 122 -15.14 -2.25 -6.30
CA VAL A 122 -15.78 -3.26 -7.17
C VAL A 122 -15.57 -2.94 -8.65
N ILE A 123 -15.76 -1.69 -9.06
CA ILE A 123 -15.56 -1.25 -10.45
C ILE A 123 -14.10 -1.44 -10.86
N VAL A 124 -13.15 -0.99 -10.04
CA VAL A 124 -11.71 -1.12 -10.35
C VAL A 124 -11.30 -2.57 -10.42
N SER A 125 -11.75 -3.43 -9.49
CA SER A 125 -11.50 -4.87 -9.54
C SER A 125 -12.08 -5.50 -10.80
N ALA A 126 -13.33 -5.18 -11.17
CA ALA A 126 -13.96 -5.71 -12.37
C ALA A 126 -13.23 -5.28 -13.64
N VAL A 127 -12.85 -4.00 -13.74
CA VAL A 127 -12.08 -3.46 -14.88
C VAL A 127 -10.70 -4.10 -14.96
N MET A 128 -9.99 -4.26 -13.85
CA MET A 128 -8.68 -4.90 -13.83
C MET A 128 -8.77 -6.38 -14.19
N SER A 129 -9.76 -7.10 -13.68
CA SER A 129 -10.02 -8.49 -14.08
C SER A 129 -10.32 -8.60 -15.57
N ALA A 130 -11.17 -7.72 -16.12
CA ALA A 130 -11.46 -7.71 -17.55
C ALA A 130 -10.23 -7.38 -18.40
N ARG A 131 -9.43 -6.39 -17.97
CA ARG A 131 -8.18 -6.03 -18.63
C ARG A 131 -7.19 -7.18 -18.64
N LEU A 132 -7.02 -7.86 -17.50
CA LEU A 132 -6.11 -9.00 -17.38
C LEU A 132 -6.56 -10.16 -18.27
N LEU A 133 -7.87 -10.42 -18.33
CA LEU A 133 -8.44 -11.45 -19.20
C LEU A 133 -8.18 -11.17 -20.69
N TYR A 134 -8.31 -9.90 -21.10
CA TYR A 134 -7.99 -9.48 -22.46
C TYR A 134 -6.48 -9.54 -22.76
N ASP A 135 -5.63 -9.15 -21.81
CA ASP A 135 -4.17 -9.14 -21.99
C ASP A 135 -3.59 -10.57 -21.98
N SER A 136 -4.13 -11.47 -21.14
CA SER A 136 -3.66 -12.85 -21.00
C SER A 136 -4.31 -13.84 -21.98
N HIS A 137 -5.60 -13.68 -22.30
CA HIS A 137 -6.35 -14.60 -23.18
C HIS A 137 -6.91 -13.92 -24.43
N GLY A 138 -6.52 -12.69 -24.77
CA GLY A 138 -7.02 -11.98 -25.95
C GLY A 138 -6.81 -12.76 -27.26
N GLN A 139 -5.68 -13.46 -27.41
CA GLN A 139 -5.42 -14.31 -28.58
C GLN A 139 -6.22 -15.62 -28.57
N GLU A 140 -6.42 -16.26 -27.42
CA GLU A 140 -7.27 -17.46 -27.33
C GLU A 140 -8.76 -17.12 -27.51
N ILE A 141 -9.22 -15.97 -27.00
CA ILE A 141 -10.59 -15.48 -27.16
C ILE A 141 -10.88 -15.16 -28.64
N LEU A 142 -9.94 -14.55 -29.37
CA LEU A 142 -10.06 -14.35 -30.83
C LEU A 142 -10.10 -15.68 -31.60
N HIS A 143 -9.28 -16.66 -31.18
CA HIS A 143 -9.26 -18.00 -31.77
C HIS A 143 -10.59 -18.76 -31.51
N TRP A 144 -11.18 -18.64 -30.32
CA TRP A 144 -12.51 -19.19 -29.99
C TRP A 144 -13.67 -18.44 -30.68
N LEU A 145 -13.50 -17.15 -31.01
CA LEU A 145 -14.47 -16.33 -31.75
C LEU A 145 -14.40 -16.51 -33.27
N GLY A 146 -13.51 -17.37 -33.79
CA GLY A 146 -13.51 -17.78 -35.20
C GLY A 146 -13.11 -16.67 -36.19
N MET A 147 -12.36 -15.66 -35.74
CA MET A 147 -11.77 -14.66 -36.62
C MET A 147 -10.30 -15.03 -36.87
N ASN A 148 -10.07 -15.67 -38.02
CA ASN A 148 -8.76 -16.11 -38.52
C ASN A 148 -7.91 -14.95 -39.02
#